data_AF-D3RYD0-F1
#
_entry.id   AF-D3RYD0-F1
#
_cell.length_a   1.000
_cell.length_b   1.000
_cell.length_c   1.000
_cell.angle_alpha   90.00
_cell.angle_beta   90.00
_cell.angle_gamma   90.00
#
_symmetry.space_group_name_H-M   'P 1'
#
loop_
_entity.id
_entity.type
_entity.pdbx_description
1 polymer ?
#
loop_
_entity_poly.entity_id
_entity_poly.type
_entity_poly.pdbx_seq_one_letter_code
_entity_poly.pdbx_strand_id
1 'polypeptide(L)'
;MKYIYEAFFFSSFIVGIGIALALYVYYARKAKRAEAEEIPFERLGKFALAFSIVLILILTPLSIDPKRNPDPEAVTYNGKTALDGWKVAMNYNCMDCHTIVGNGAYYAPELVYIARKAGDGDMIKKLLETYAGTKYMPFYLSEEEIDALTAWMLYLKDLNTNNWPPMKENDYSFATSFDKNAVRWYESFDAWVVYWILTVFFTVFLVFGLFYWYERG
;
A
#
# COMPACT_ATOMS: atom_id res chain seq x y z
N MET A 1 19.79 1.16 -21.02
CA MET A 1 18.78 0.11 -20.77
C MET A 1 17.44 0.64 -20.26
N LYS A 2 17.36 1.80 -19.58
CA LYS A 2 16.11 2.33 -18.98
C LYS A 2 14.91 2.43 -19.96
N TYR A 3 15.14 2.84 -21.22
CA TYR A 3 14.08 3.03 -22.22
C TYR A 3 13.65 1.76 -22.98
N ILE A 4 14.40 0.66 -22.88
CA ILE A 4 14.08 -0.58 -23.62
C ILE A 4 12.87 -1.26 -22.96
N TYR A 5 12.80 -1.23 -21.63
CA TYR A 5 11.70 -1.80 -20.87
C TYR A 5 10.41 -1.00 -21.01
N GLU A 6 10.50 0.33 -21.03
CA GLU A 6 9.36 1.21 -21.28
C GLU A 6 8.81 0.99 -22.71
N ALA A 7 9.68 0.90 -23.72
CA ALA A 7 9.26 0.62 -25.09
C ALA A 7 8.62 -0.77 -25.23
N PHE A 8 9.18 -1.79 -24.58
CA PHE A 8 8.61 -3.15 -24.55
C PHE A 8 7.25 -3.17 -23.84
N PHE A 9 7.12 -2.46 -22.72
CA PHE A 9 5.87 -2.31 -21.98
C PHE A 9 4.77 -1.66 -22.83
N PHE A 10 5.06 -0.50 -23.44
CA PHE A 10 4.10 0.18 -24.31
C PHE A 10 3.73 -0.67 -25.53
N SER A 11 4.70 -1.36 -26.14
CA SER A 11 4.41 -2.24 -27.28
C SER A 11 3.53 -3.43 -26.91
N SER A 12 3.74 -4.05 -25.73
CA SER A 12 2.96 -5.20 -25.29
C SER A 12 1.54 -4.80 -24.86
N PHE A 13 1.36 -3.60 -24.29
CA PHE A 13 0.05 -3.02 -24.01
C PHE A 13 -0.74 -2.75 -25.31
N ILE A 14 -0.09 -2.17 -26.33
CA ILE A 14 -0.69 -1.95 -27.66
C ILE A 14 -1.06 -3.28 -28.31
N VAL A 15 -0.21 -4.31 -28.20
CA VAL A 15 -0.49 -5.66 -28.71
C VAL A 15 -1.65 -6.29 -27.94
N GLY A 16 -1.71 -6.15 -26.62
CA GLY A 16 -2.81 -6.65 -25.78
C GLY A 16 -4.15 -6.02 -26.14
N ILE A 17 -4.19 -4.69 -26.32
CA ILE A 17 -5.38 -3.97 -26.81
C ILE A 17 -5.72 -4.43 -28.23
N GLY A 18 -4.73 -4.58 -29.11
CA GLY A 18 -4.93 -5.06 -30.47
C GLY A 18 -5.55 -6.45 -30.54
N ILE A 19 -5.09 -7.38 -29.70
CA ILE A 19 -5.65 -8.74 -29.56
C ILE A 19 -7.05 -8.68 -28.98
N ALA A 20 -7.29 -7.88 -27.93
CA ALA A 20 -8.62 -7.70 -27.34
C ALA A 20 -9.62 -7.13 -28.35
N LEU A 21 -9.22 -6.13 -29.14
CA LEU A 21 -10.03 -5.55 -30.22
C LEU A 21 -10.25 -6.53 -31.37
N ALA A 22 -9.23 -7.31 -31.75
CA ALA A 22 -9.37 -8.33 -32.79
C ALA A 22 -10.31 -9.46 -32.35
N LEU A 23 -10.19 -9.93 -31.11
CA LEU A 23 -11.11 -10.88 -30.51
C LEU A 23 -12.52 -10.28 -30.40
N TYR A 24 -12.67 -9.03 -29.96
CA TYR A 24 -13.94 -8.33 -29.94
C TYR A 24 -14.57 -8.28 -31.34
N VAL A 25 -13.85 -7.82 -32.36
CA VAL A 25 -14.36 -7.76 -33.74
C VAL A 25 -14.68 -9.16 -34.27
N TYR A 26 -13.87 -10.16 -33.95
CA TYR A 26 -14.11 -11.55 -34.32
C TYR A 26 -15.39 -12.10 -33.68
N TYR A 27 -15.56 -11.93 -32.37
CA TYR A 27 -16.74 -12.39 -31.64
C TYR A 27 -17.98 -11.56 -31.98
N ALA A 28 -17.87 -10.24 -32.19
CA ALA A 28 -18.97 -9.39 -32.65
C ALA A 28 -19.41 -9.75 -34.08
N ARG A 29 -18.48 -10.09 -34.98
CA ARG A 29 -18.80 -10.60 -36.33
C ARG A 29 -19.38 -12.01 -36.29
N LYS A 30 -18.92 -12.85 -35.36
CA LYS A 30 -19.45 -14.20 -35.14
C LYS A 30 -20.85 -14.17 -34.52
N ALA A 31 -21.11 -13.27 -33.57
CA ALA A 31 -22.43 -13.00 -32.98
C ALA A 31 -23.43 -12.43 -34.00
N LYS A 32 -22.96 -11.76 -35.06
CA LYS A 32 -23.79 -11.36 -36.22
C LYS A 32 -24.08 -12.50 -37.22
N ARG A 33 -23.33 -13.62 -37.17
CA ARG A 33 -23.41 -14.73 -38.15
C ARG A 33 -23.94 -16.04 -37.58
N ALA A 34 -23.81 -16.25 -36.27
CA ALA A 34 -24.43 -17.33 -35.53
C ALA A 34 -25.58 -16.73 -34.71
N GLU A 35 -26.76 -17.31 -34.82
CA GLU A 35 -27.82 -17.12 -33.82
C GLU A 35 -27.17 -17.22 -32.43
N ALA A 36 -27.38 -16.17 -31.62
CA ALA A 36 -26.62 -15.88 -30.43
C ALA A 36 -26.63 -17.05 -29.43
N GLU A 37 -25.55 -17.84 -29.41
CA GLU A 37 -25.13 -18.44 -28.15
C GLU A 37 -24.57 -17.27 -27.33
N GLU A 38 -25.46 -16.62 -26.56
CA GLU A 38 -25.12 -15.53 -25.66
C GLU A 38 -23.85 -15.90 -24.90
N ILE A 39 -22.77 -15.15 -25.11
CA ILE A 39 -21.60 -15.24 -24.24
C ILE A 39 -22.15 -15.12 -22.83
N PRO A 40 -21.92 -16.09 -21.93
CA PRO A 40 -22.65 -16.15 -20.68
C PRO A 40 -22.01 -15.19 -19.67
N PHE A 41 -21.94 -13.90 -20.02
CA PHE A 41 -21.47 -12.82 -19.16
C PHE A 41 -22.20 -12.81 -17.82
N GLU A 42 -23.45 -13.25 -17.78
CA GLU A 42 -24.18 -13.48 -16.53
C GLU A 42 -23.53 -14.59 -15.68
N ARG A 43 -23.13 -15.72 -16.28
CA ARG A 43 -22.44 -16.80 -15.56
C ARG A 43 -21.04 -16.37 -15.13
N LEU A 44 -20.33 -15.63 -15.98
CA LEU A 44 -19.00 -15.10 -15.68
C LEU A 44 -19.06 -14.06 -14.56
N GLY A 45 -20.05 -13.15 -14.58
CA GLY A 45 -20.27 -12.16 -13.54
C GLY A 45 -20.68 -12.79 -12.21
N LYS A 46 -21.59 -13.78 -12.23
CA LYS A 46 -21.94 -14.57 -11.04
C LYS A 46 -20.74 -15.32 -10.48
N PHE A 47 -19.90 -15.90 -11.34
CA PHE A 47 -18.65 -16.54 -10.94
C PHE A 47 -17.68 -15.55 -10.30
N ALA A 48 -17.43 -14.39 -10.94
CA ALA A 48 -16.53 -13.37 -10.42
C ALA A 48 -17.00 -12.84 -9.06
N LEU A 49 -18.30 -12.57 -8.91
CA LEU A 49 -18.89 -12.15 -7.63
C LEU A 49 -18.73 -13.23 -6.55
N ALA A 50 -19.07 -14.49 -6.87
CA ALA A 50 -18.92 -15.60 -5.94
C ALA A 50 -17.44 -15.79 -5.54
N PHE A 51 -16.52 -15.67 -6.49
CA PHE A 51 -15.08 -15.74 -6.26
C PHE A 51 -14.59 -14.60 -5.37
N SER A 52 -15.01 -13.35 -5.61
CA SER A 52 -14.69 -12.20 -4.76
C SER A 52 -15.22 -12.38 -3.33
N ILE A 53 -16.44 -12.88 -3.16
CA ILE A 53 -17.01 -13.17 -1.85
C ILE A 53 -16.17 -14.23 -1.14
N VAL A 54 -15.81 -15.32 -1.83
CA VAL A 54 -14.95 -16.37 -1.28
C VAL A 54 -13.59 -15.81 -0.85
N LEU A 55 -12.96 -14.96 -1.67
CA LEU A 55 -11.70 -14.31 -1.30
C LEU A 55 -11.86 -13.43 -0.07
N ILE A 56 -12.91 -12.62 0.03
CA ILE A 56 -13.18 -11.79 1.22
C ILE A 56 -13.35 -12.67 2.46
N LEU A 57 -14.16 -13.73 2.36
CA LEU A 57 -14.42 -14.65 3.47
C LEU A 57 -13.17 -15.41 3.92
N ILE A 58 -12.24 -15.70 3.01
CA ILE A 58 -10.97 -16.37 3.34
C ILE A 58 -9.95 -15.37 3.88
N LEU A 59 -9.76 -14.24 3.22
CA LEU A 59 -8.68 -13.29 3.52
C LEU A 59 -8.96 -12.46 4.78
N THR A 60 -10.22 -12.13 5.08
CA THR A 60 -10.60 -11.34 6.26
C THR A 60 -10.16 -11.99 7.58
N PRO A 61 -10.53 -13.25 7.90
CA PRO A 61 -10.10 -13.89 9.15
C PRO A 61 -8.58 -14.12 9.20
N LEU A 62 -7.92 -14.27 8.05
CA LEU A 62 -6.46 -14.36 7.98
C LEU A 62 -5.76 -13.01 8.26
N SER A 63 -6.45 -11.89 8.08
CA SER A 63 -5.91 -10.54 8.25
C SER A 63 -6.13 -9.98 9.67
N ILE A 64 -7.02 -10.57 10.46
CA ILE A 64 -7.38 -10.08 11.79
C ILE A 64 -6.73 -10.96 12.85
N ASP A 65 -5.72 -10.42 13.53
CA ASP A 65 -5.15 -11.00 14.74
C ASP A 65 -5.19 -9.96 15.87
N PRO A 66 -6.20 -10.01 16.76
CA PRO A 66 -6.39 -9.02 17.81
C PRO A 66 -5.25 -8.95 18.82
N LYS A 67 -4.43 -10.01 18.94
CA LYS A 67 -3.33 -10.09 19.90
C LYS A 67 -1.97 -9.71 19.30
N ARG A 68 -1.95 -9.39 18.01
CA ARG A 68 -0.73 -9.11 17.27
C ARG A 68 -0.05 -7.82 17.71
N ASN A 69 -0.83 -6.79 18.01
CA ASN A 69 -0.37 -5.45 18.36
C ASN A 69 -0.98 -5.03 19.71
N PRO A 70 -0.32 -4.11 20.45
CA PRO A 70 -0.90 -3.55 21.66
C PRO A 70 -2.22 -2.82 21.38
N ASP A 71 -3.02 -2.62 22.41
CA ASP A 71 -4.21 -1.77 22.34
C ASP A 71 -3.78 -0.28 22.35
N PRO A 72 -4.11 0.52 21.31
CA PRO A 72 -3.75 1.93 21.26
C PRO A 72 -4.38 2.77 22.37
N GLU A 73 -5.47 2.34 22.99
CA GLU A 73 -6.06 3.04 24.14
C GLU A 73 -5.34 2.70 25.45
N ALA A 74 -4.67 1.54 25.52
CA ALA A 74 -3.90 1.13 26.69
C ALA A 74 -2.49 1.74 26.75
N VAL A 75 -1.91 2.10 25.61
CA VAL A 75 -0.61 2.78 25.55
C VAL A 75 -0.80 4.26 25.83
N THR A 76 -0.23 4.74 26.93
CA THR A 76 -0.43 6.12 27.41
C THR A 76 0.89 6.82 27.77
N TYR A 77 0.88 8.15 27.68
CA TYR A 77 1.97 9.01 28.14
C TYR A 77 1.37 10.35 28.59
N ASN A 78 1.70 10.81 29.80
CA ASN A 78 1.20 12.06 30.41
C ASN A 78 -0.34 12.27 30.27
N GLY A 79 -1.12 11.19 30.41
CA GLY A 79 -2.59 11.24 30.33
C GLY A 79 -3.16 11.30 28.91
N LYS A 80 -2.33 11.19 27.86
CA LYS A 80 -2.76 11.04 26.46
C LYS A 80 -2.61 9.58 26.01
N THR A 81 -3.47 9.15 25.09
CA THR A 81 -3.44 7.78 24.52
C THR A 81 -2.70 7.76 23.19
N ALA A 82 -2.26 6.56 22.73
CA ALA A 82 -1.70 6.42 21.40
C ALA A 82 -2.73 6.71 20.29
N LEU A 83 -4.03 6.52 20.55
CA LEU A 83 -5.09 6.95 19.64
C LEU A 83 -5.12 8.47 19.47
N ASP A 84 -4.90 9.24 20.54
CA ASP A 84 -4.82 10.70 20.46
C ASP A 84 -3.60 11.14 19.65
N GLY A 85 -2.45 10.51 19.86
CA GLY A 85 -1.25 10.79 19.08
C GLY A 85 -1.38 10.43 17.60
N TRP A 86 -2.08 9.34 17.27
CA TRP A 86 -2.37 9.00 15.89
C TRP A 86 -3.21 10.07 15.19
N LYS A 87 -4.22 10.64 15.87
CA LYS A 87 -5.02 11.76 15.33
C LYS A 87 -4.14 12.98 15.07
N VAL A 88 -3.21 13.30 15.98
CA VAL A 88 -2.24 14.40 15.78
C VAL A 88 -1.36 14.10 14.55
N ALA A 89 -0.81 12.90 14.46
CA ALA A 89 0.04 12.50 13.33
C ALA A 89 -0.69 12.60 11.97
N MET A 90 -1.98 12.29 11.93
CA MET A 90 -2.80 12.47 10.72
C MET A 90 -3.08 13.95 10.42
N ASN A 91 -3.37 14.77 11.43
CA ASN A 91 -3.67 16.19 11.24
C ASN A 91 -2.48 16.95 10.66
N TYR A 92 -1.25 16.60 11.06
CA TYR A 92 -0.02 17.16 10.49
C TYR A 92 0.51 16.36 9.28
N ASN A 93 -0.23 15.33 8.86
CA ASN A 93 0.13 14.42 7.78
C ASN A 93 1.59 13.95 7.83
N CYS A 94 2.01 13.42 8.99
CA CYS A 94 3.42 13.04 9.23
C CYS A 94 3.97 12.07 8.16
N MET A 95 3.12 11.29 7.48
CA MET A 95 3.51 10.40 6.38
C MET A 95 4.03 11.14 5.13
N ASP A 96 3.75 12.43 4.95
CA ASP A 96 4.29 13.22 3.82
C ASP A 96 5.78 13.51 3.97
N CYS A 97 6.33 13.32 5.16
CA CYS A 97 7.77 13.46 5.41
C CYS A 97 8.40 12.14 5.87
N HIS A 98 7.70 11.39 6.70
CA HIS A 98 8.19 10.15 7.29
C HIS A 98 7.60 8.91 6.62
N THR A 99 8.33 7.81 6.70
CA THR A 99 7.71 6.50 6.58
C THR A 99 7.18 6.03 7.94
N ILE A 100 6.12 5.22 7.89
CA ILE A 100 5.55 4.48 9.01
C ILE A 100 5.37 3.03 8.55
N VAL A 101 6.06 2.08 9.20
CA VAL A 101 6.14 0.68 8.76
C VAL A 101 6.60 0.58 7.29
N GLY A 102 7.44 1.52 6.83
CA GLY A 102 7.94 1.58 5.46
C GLY A 102 7.00 2.21 4.42
N ASN A 103 5.85 2.75 4.82
CA ASN A 103 4.93 3.47 3.93
C ASN A 103 4.97 4.98 4.24
N GLY A 104 5.10 5.82 3.21
CA GLY A 104 5.13 7.27 3.35
C GLY A 104 6.24 7.88 2.49
N ALA A 105 6.65 9.09 2.85
CA ALA A 105 7.76 9.78 2.21
C ALA A 105 9.09 9.47 2.88
N TYR A 106 10.17 9.64 2.13
CA TYR A 106 11.54 9.31 2.56
C TYR A 106 12.37 10.56 2.89
N TYR A 107 11.71 11.68 3.18
CA TYR A 107 12.41 12.93 3.53
C TYR A 107 12.98 12.88 4.96
N ALA A 108 12.24 12.24 5.85
CA ALA A 108 12.56 12.09 7.26
C ALA A 108 12.62 10.60 7.67
N PRO A 109 13.21 10.28 8.84
CA PRO A 109 13.42 8.89 9.24
C PRO A 109 12.13 8.10 9.50
N GLU A 110 12.19 6.78 9.36
CA GLU A 110 11.11 5.84 9.71
C GLU A 110 10.74 5.94 11.21
N LEU A 111 9.46 6.21 11.50
CA LEU A 111 9.01 6.47 12.87
C LEU A 111 9.08 5.24 13.78
N VAL A 112 8.81 4.03 13.27
CA VAL A 112 8.94 2.79 14.07
C VAL A 112 10.40 2.58 14.51
N TYR A 113 11.36 2.86 13.61
CA TYR A 113 12.78 2.76 13.93
C TYR A 113 13.20 3.77 14.99
N ILE A 114 12.81 5.03 14.83
CA ILE A 114 13.14 6.09 15.80
C ILE A 114 12.53 5.78 17.16
N ALA A 115 11.27 5.33 17.22
CA ALA A 115 10.62 4.94 18.46
C ALA A 115 11.36 3.79 19.17
N ARG A 116 11.77 2.74 18.44
CA ARG A 116 12.57 1.63 18.98
C ARG A 116 13.95 2.07 19.46
N LYS A 117 14.59 2.98 18.73
CA LYS A 117 15.92 3.51 19.10
C LYS A 117 15.87 4.43 20.32
N ALA A 118 14.83 5.24 20.45
CA ALA A 118 14.64 6.12 21.60
C ALA A 118 14.38 5.31 22.89
N GLY A 119 13.66 4.19 22.78
CA GLY A 119 13.49 3.19 23.85
C GLY A 119 12.41 3.55 24.87
N ASP A 120 12.35 4.80 25.32
CA ASP A 120 11.38 5.29 26.31
C ASP A 120 10.67 6.58 25.87
N GLY A 121 9.61 6.93 26.61
CA GLY A 121 8.74 8.07 26.31
C GLY A 121 9.43 9.42 26.49
N ASP A 122 10.30 9.57 27.48
CA ASP A 122 10.97 10.84 27.76
C ASP A 122 11.99 11.18 26.67
N MET A 123 12.70 10.18 26.17
CA MET A 123 13.60 10.32 25.02
C MET A 123 12.83 10.63 23.74
N ILE A 124 11.66 10.03 23.53
CA ILE A 124 10.77 10.36 22.41
C ILE A 124 10.28 11.80 22.50
N LYS A 125 9.76 12.22 23.66
CA LYS A 125 9.29 13.58 23.90
C LYS A 125 10.39 14.60 23.61
N LYS A 126 11.60 14.36 24.14
CA LYS A 126 12.77 15.22 23.90
C LYS A 126 13.12 15.32 22.41
N LEU A 127 13.02 14.23 21.64
CA LEU A 127 13.24 14.27 20.19
C LEU A 127 12.20 15.15 19.50
N LEU A 128 10.92 14.98 19.83
CA LEU A 128 9.85 15.80 19.27
C LEU A 128 10.06 17.29 19.59
N GLU A 129 10.36 17.64 20.85
CA GLU A 129 10.68 19.01 21.27
C GLU A 129 11.92 19.58 20.57
N THR A 130 12.91 18.74 20.26
CA THR A 130 14.15 19.18 19.59
C THR A 130 13.91 19.53 18.12
N TYR A 131 13.05 18.78 17.42
CA TYR A 131 12.84 18.94 15.98
C TYR A 131 11.61 19.78 15.63
N ALA A 132 10.57 19.81 16.46
CA ALA A 132 9.39 20.64 16.23
C ALA A 132 9.77 22.12 16.10
N GLY A 133 9.19 22.80 15.11
CA GLY A 133 9.49 24.19 14.78
C GLY A 133 10.84 24.42 14.10
N THR A 134 11.62 23.37 13.79
CA THR A 134 12.87 23.50 13.03
C THR A 134 12.60 23.48 11.52
N LYS A 135 13.62 23.83 10.72
CA LYS A 135 13.53 23.72 9.25
C LYS A 135 13.32 22.28 8.73
N TYR A 136 13.58 21.27 9.56
CA TYR A 136 13.44 19.85 9.19
C TYR A 136 12.04 19.31 9.53
N MET A 137 11.42 19.83 10.58
CA MET A 137 10.03 19.53 10.97
C MET A 137 9.34 20.86 11.29
N PRO A 138 8.84 21.58 10.27
CA PRO A 138 8.34 22.95 10.39
C PRO A 138 6.92 23.03 10.97
N PHE A 139 6.64 22.22 12.00
CA PHE A 139 5.38 22.20 12.72
C PHE A 139 5.59 22.67 14.15
N TYR A 140 4.78 23.64 14.58
CA TYR A 140 4.74 24.10 15.96
C TYR A 140 3.69 23.28 16.71
N LEU A 141 4.16 22.31 17.47
CA LEU A 141 3.32 21.42 18.26
C LEU A 141 3.16 21.97 19.68
N SER A 142 1.95 21.91 20.21
CA SER A 142 1.68 22.18 21.62
C SER A 142 2.22 21.05 22.51
N GLU A 143 2.39 21.32 23.80
CA GLU A 143 2.83 20.31 24.76
C GLU A 143 1.89 19.08 24.79
N GLU A 144 0.58 19.32 24.70
CA GLU A 144 -0.41 18.24 24.65
C GLU A 144 -0.29 17.37 23.38
N GLU A 145 0.03 17.97 22.24
CA GLU A 145 0.26 17.25 20.99
C GLU A 145 1.56 16.45 21.05
N ILE A 146 2.61 17.00 21.67
CA ILE A 146 3.88 16.29 21.88
C ILE A 146 3.67 15.09 22.80
N ASP A 147 2.94 15.25 23.89
CA ASP A 147 2.62 14.14 24.81
C ASP A 147 1.78 13.06 24.12
N ALA A 148 0.79 13.47 23.31
CA ALA A 148 -0.02 12.54 22.51
C ALA A 148 0.83 11.79 21.48
N LEU A 149 1.66 12.49 20.69
CA LEU A 149 2.59 11.87 19.74
C LEU A 149 3.58 10.95 20.42
N THR A 150 4.00 11.28 21.64
CA THR A 150 4.87 10.41 22.45
C THR A 150 4.18 9.10 22.79
N ALA A 151 2.92 9.13 23.23
CA ALA A 151 2.12 7.92 23.46
C ALA A 151 1.99 7.08 22.18
N TRP A 152 1.76 7.72 21.04
CA TRP A 152 1.67 7.02 19.76
C TRP A 152 2.99 6.42 19.29
N MET A 153 4.11 7.11 19.49
CA MET A 153 5.43 6.56 19.18
C MET A 153 5.78 5.39 20.11
N LEU A 154 5.38 5.41 21.38
CA LEU A 154 5.48 4.24 22.26
C LEU A 154 4.69 3.05 21.72
N TYR A 155 3.50 3.29 21.15
CA TYR A 155 2.74 2.24 20.46
C TYR A 155 3.47 1.72 19.22
N LEU A 156 4.08 2.60 18.41
CA LEU A 156 4.87 2.20 17.25
C LEU A 156 6.09 1.34 17.63
N LYS A 157 6.73 1.65 18.77
CA LYS A 157 7.86 0.87 19.29
C LYS A 157 7.51 -0.61 19.41
N ASP A 158 6.36 -0.88 20.00
CA ASP A 158 5.86 -2.22 20.35
C ASP A 158 5.06 -2.88 19.23
N LEU A 159 4.92 -2.23 18.07
CA LEU A 159 4.19 -2.75 16.93
C LEU A 159 4.88 -3.99 16.35
N ASN A 160 4.13 -5.07 16.12
CA ASN A 160 4.65 -6.27 15.47
C ASN A 160 4.67 -6.09 13.95
N THR A 161 5.83 -5.71 13.45
CA THR A 161 6.06 -5.45 12.03
C THR A 161 6.58 -6.66 11.24
N ASN A 162 6.54 -7.89 11.75
CA ASN A 162 7.18 -9.07 11.12
C ASN A 162 8.66 -8.82 10.73
N ASN A 163 9.41 -8.09 11.57
CA ASN A 163 10.79 -7.69 11.30
C ASN A 163 10.96 -6.78 10.05
N TRP A 164 9.89 -6.11 9.62
CA TRP A 164 9.91 -5.08 8.58
C TRP A 164 9.85 -3.66 9.18
N PRO A 165 10.45 -2.64 8.54
CA PRO A 165 11.54 -2.77 7.58
C PRO A 165 12.77 -3.41 8.26
N PRO A 166 13.64 -4.10 7.51
CA PRO A 166 14.84 -4.70 8.07
C PRO A 166 15.74 -3.58 8.63
N MET A 167 15.78 -3.48 9.95
CA MET A 167 16.61 -2.50 10.66
C MET A 167 18.05 -3.01 10.67
N LYS A 168 18.87 -2.60 9.71
CA LYS A 168 20.33 -2.87 9.79
C LYS A 168 20.90 -2.01 10.92
N GLU A 169 21.57 -2.67 11.87
CA GLU A 169 22.30 -1.99 12.92
C GLU A 169 23.33 -1.05 12.26
N ASN A 170 23.27 0.25 12.60
CA ASN A 170 24.16 1.31 12.10
C ASN A 170 23.94 1.77 10.64
N ASP A 171 22.87 1.35 9.97
CA ASP A 171 22.54 1.84 8.63
C ASP A 171 21.45 2.92 8.68
N TYR A 172 21.88 4.17 8.88
CA TYR A 172 21.02 5.37 8.75
C TYR A 172 20.52 5.57 7.32
N SER A 173 20.99 4.76 6.38
CA SER A 173 20.58 4.88 5.01
C SER A 173 19.18 4.38 4.75
N PHE A 174 18.36 3.86 5.67
CA PHE A 174 16.96 3.58 5.28
C PHE A 174 16.21 4.83 4.73
N ALA A 175 16.62 6.04 5.15
CA ALA A 175 16.15 7.30 4.54
C ALA A 175 16.78 7.62 3.16
N THR A 176 17.88 6.98 2.77
CA THR A 176 18.64 7.21 1.52
C THR A 176 19.00 5.94 0.73
N SER A 177 18.54 4.77 1.15
CA SER A 177 18.85 3.43 0.64
C SER A 177 17.52 2.71 0.49
N PHE A 178 16.98 2.94 -0.69
CA PHE A 178 16.63 1.76 -1.48
C PHE A 178 17.87 0.86 -1.51
N ASP A 179 17.92 -0.12 -0.60
CA ASP A 179 18.78 -1.27 -0.78
C ASP A 179 18.36 -1.89 -2.12
N LYS A 180 19.16 -1.62 -3.15
CA LYS A 180 18.94 -2.12 -4.52
C LYS A 180 18.82 -3.64 -4.53
N ASN A 181 19.33 -4.32 -3.48
CA ASN A 181 19.22 -5.76 -3.32
C ASN A 181 17.95 -6.22 -2.57
N ALA A 182 17.30 -5.39 -1.76
CA ALA A 182 16.00 -5.72 -1.15
C ALA A 182 14.85 -5.68 -2.18
N VAL A 183 15.04 -4.89 -3.24
CA VAL A 183 14.13 -4.76 -4.40
C VAL A 183 14.48 -5.77 -5.50
N ARG A 184 15.42 -6.71 -5.30
CA ARG A 184 15.81 -7.67 -6.35
C ARG A 184 14.68 -8.58 -6.82
N TRP A 185 13.65 -8.81 -6.02
CA TRP A 185 12.46 -9.56 -6.46
C TRP A 185 11.50 -8.71 -7.30
N TYR A 186 11.54 -7.38 -7.13
CA TYR A 186 10.76 -6.44 -7.94
C TYR A 186 11.51 -6.05 -9.23
N GLU A 187 12.85 -6.06 -9.21
CA GLU A 187 13.69 -5.93 -10.41
C GLU A 187 13.91 -7.25 -11.15
N SER A 188 13.58 -8.40 -10.55
CA SER A 188 13.58 -9.67 -11.29
C SER A 188 12.39 -9.70 -12.24
N PHE A 189 12.63 -10.28 -13.42
CA PHE A 189 11.66 -10.46 -14.51
C PHE A 189 10.28 -10.93 -14.03
N ASP A 190 10.21 -11.69 -12.93
CA ASP A 190 9.01 -12.30 -12.39
C ASP A 190 7.97 -11.31 -11.84
N ALA A 191 8.35 -10.26 -11.11
CA ALA A 191 7.38 -9.32 -10.54
C ALA A 191 6.74 -8.42 -11.60
N TRP A 192 7.51 -8.00 -12.60
CA TRP A 192 7.00 -7.27 -13.75
C TRP A 192 6.09 -8.12 -14.62
N VAL A 193 6.38 -9.41 -14.77
CA VAL A 193 5.49 -10.37 -15.45
C VAL A 193 4.20 -10.59 -14.66
N VAL A 194 4.26 -10.76 -13.34
CA VAL A 194 3.06 -10.89 -12.50
C VAL A 194 2.21 -9.62 -12.57
N TYR A 195 2.82 -8.43 -12.45
CA TYR A 195 2.12 -7.17 -12.59
C TYR A 195 1.52 -6.99 -14.00
N TRP A 196 2.26 -7.38 -15.05
CA TRP A 196 1.78 -7.35 -16.43
C TRP A 196 0.59 -8.30 -16.64
N ILE A 197 0.66 -9.54 -16.14
CA ILE A 197 -0.44 -10.51 -16.18
C ILE A 197 -1.65 -9.94 -15.46
N LEU A 198 -1.48 -9.42 -14.24
CA LEU A 198 -2.59 -8.86 -13.45
C LEU A 198 -3.21 -7.63 -14.14
N THR A 199 -2.40 -6.77 -14.75
CA THR A 199 -2.88 -5.55 -15.41
C THR A 199 -3.59 -5.88 -16.73
N VAL A 200 -3.03 -6.78 -17.55
CA VAL A 200 -3.69 -7.24 -18.79
C VAL A 200 -4.97 -7.98 -18.45
N PHE A 201 -4.96 -8.86 -17.45
CA PHE A 201 -6.17 -9.55 -16.99
C PHE A 201 -7.20 -8.56 -16.47
N PHE A 202 -6.83 -7.66 -15.56
CA PHE A 202 -7.74 -6.65 -15.02
C PHE A 202 -8.33 -5.75 -16.10
N THR A 203 -7.52 -5.24 -17.04
CA THR A 203 -7.99 -4.35 -18.11
C THR A 203 -8.90 -5.07 -19.12
N VAL A 204 -8.57 -6.31 -19.50
CA VAL A 204 -9.44 -7.13 -20.35
C VAL A 204 -10.79 -7.34 -19.66
N PHE A 205 -10.80 -7.80 -18.41
CA PHE A 205 -12.06 -8.06 -17.69
C PHE A 205 -12.85 -6.79 -17.39
N LEU A 206 -12.20 -5.67 -17.09
CA LEU A 206 -12.85 -4.38 -16.89
C LEU A 206 -13.53 -3.89 -18.17
N VAL A 207 -12.83 -3.94 -19.31
CA VAL A 207 -13.38 -3.54 -20.61
C VAL A 207 -14.56 -4.42 -21.01
N PHE A 208 -14.43 -5.74 -20.85
CA PHE A 208 -15.53 -6.68 -21.10
C PHE A 208 -16.71 -6.46 -20.13
N GLY A 209 -16.46 -6.15 -18.87
CA GLY A 209 -17.49 -5.82 -17.88
C GLY A 209 -18.22 -4.51 -18.19
N LEU A 210 -17.50 -3.47 -18.62
CA LEU A 210 -18.08 -2.20 -19.05
C LEU A 210 -18.94 -2.36 -20.31
N PHE A 211 -18.49 -3.15 -21.28
CA PHE A 211 -19.30 -3.43 -22.47
C PHE A 211 -20.58 -4.23 -22.16
N TYR A 212 -20.47 -5.24 -21.29
CA TYR A 212 -21.65 -5.97 -20.81
C TYR A 212 -22.68 -5.05 -20.13
N TRP A 213 -22.20 -4.07 -19.37
CA TRP A 213 -23.08 -3.10 -18.72
C TRP A 213 -23.70 -2.12 -19.74
N TYR A 214 -22.93 -1.65 -20.72
CA TYR A 214 -23.39 -0.76 -21.80
C TYR A 214 -24.46 -1.40 -22.69
N GLU A 215 -24.36 -2.70 -23.01
CA GLU A 215 -25.37 -3.40 -23.82
C GLU A 215 -26.68 -3.70 -23.08
N ARG A 216 -26.70 -3.59 -21.75
CA ARG A 216 -27.89 -3.79 -20.90
C ARG A 216 -28.56 -2.49 -20.44
N GLY A 217 -28.01 -1.33 -20.83
CA GLY A 217 -28.58 0.00 -20.61
C GLY A 217 -29.46 0.43 -21.77
#